data_AF-S0G1Z5-F1
#
_entry.id   AF-S0G1Z5-F1
#
_cell.length_a   1.000
_cell.length_b   1.000
_cell.length_c   1.000
_cell.angle_alpha   90.00
_cell.angle_beta   90.00
_cell.angle_gamma   90.00
#
_symmetry.space_group_name_H-M   'P 1'
#
loop_
_entity.id
_entity.type
_entity.pdbx_description
1 polymer ?
#
loop_
_entity_poly.entity_id
_entity_poly.type
_entity_poly.pdbx_seq_one_letter_code
_entity_poly.pdbx_strand_id
1 'polypeptide(L)'
;MLATYLGFFWLVVVSVRSRKEQRALVWVVVGTAVFLCVVGLLKRFDILVFHWWDYTEELGRKFYGLSLTGVYVNRNHMAGFLEMAIPMMLGMFLTRSRSPEARIGMICLALFLVVCQALTLSRGGWTGTAVAMLFMAVVLLLKKGFVHKRLVGTLLGAVVVIGMIIMASTPVVQRITTLTQGELEDELEGRRNIWAGTRAMIQDNLAAGTGPGTYAIAFPQYQAPGYARLPRYAHSDFLQFPAETGILAIPVMLWTVYWFFRIGFTRLKSRSRQTQGITLGAMAALVALLIHSYSDGNLQIPANALLFTALAAAGLRKV
;
A
#
# COMPACT_ATOMS: atom_id res chain seq x y z
N MET A 1 12.70 16.26 2.09
CA MET A 1 11.73 15.13 2.03
C MET A 1 11.06 14.89 3.39
N LEU A 2 11.77 14.47 4.45
CA LEU A 2 11.13 14.17 5.75
C LEU A 2 10.34 15.35 6.36
N ALA A 3 10.92 16.56 6.37
CA ALA A 3 10.24 17.76 6.86
C ALA A 3 8.92 18.05 6.12
N THR A 4 8.86 17.74 4.81
CA THR A 4 7.65 17.89 4.00
C THR A 4 6.54 16.95 4.48
N TYR A 5 6.86 15.68 4.76
CA TYR A 5 5.88 14.72 5.27
C TYR A 5 5.45 15.03 6.70
N LEU A 6 6.36 15.48 7.57
CA LEU A 6 6.00 15.94 8.92
C LEU A 6 5.11 17.19 8.88
N GLY A 7 5.43 18.15 8.01
CA GLY A 7 4.61 19.34 7.78
C GLY A 7 3.23 18.98 7.23
N PHE A 8 3.15 18.06 6.28
CA PHE A 8 1.89 17.58 5.72
C PHE A 8 1.05 16.81 6.76
N PHE A 9 1.69 15.95 7.56
CA PHE A 9 1.04 15.27 8.70
C PHE A 9 0.39 16.29 9.64
N TRP A 10 1.16 17.30 10.04
CA TRP A 10 0.68 18.37 10.90
C TRP A 10 -0.49 19.13 10.24
N LEU A 11 -0.37 19.45 8.94
CA LEU A 11 -1.41 20.13 8.17
C LEU A 11 -2.72 19.34 8.16
N VAL A 12 -2.67 18.02 7.96
CA VAL A 12 -3.85 17.15 8.04
C VAL A 12 -4.45 17.16 9.45
N VAL A 13 -3.62 17.05 10.48
CA VAL A 13 -4.08 17.08 11.89
C VAL A 13 -4.77 18.41 12.24
N VAL A 14 -4.25 19.55 11.78
CA VAL A 14 -4.83 20.87 12.10
C VAL A 14 -6.00 21.24 11.19
N SER A 15 -6.05 20.74 9.96
CA SER A 15 -7.13 21.03 9.00
C SER A 15 -8.35 20.15 9.21
N VAL A 16 -8.16 18.90 9.65
CA VAL A 16 -9.25 17.95 9.88
C VAL A 16 -9.71 18.05 11.34
N ARG A 17 -10.69 18.91 11.58
CA ARG A 17 -11.23 19.24 12.91
C ARG A 17 -12.61 18.67 13.17
N SER A 18 -13.39 18.37 12.13
CA SER A 18 -14.77 17.90 12.24
C SER A 18 -14.97 16.49 11.69
N ARG A 19 -16.04 15.81 12.16
CA ARG A 19 -16.40 14.48 11.66
C ARG A 19 -16.72 14.52 10.16
N LYS A 20 -17.22 15.66 9.67
CA LYS A 20 -17.49 15.88 8.25
C LYS A 20 -16.18 15.92 7.47
N GLU A 21 -15.19 16.68 7.94
CA GLU A 21 -13.86 16.77 7.31
C GLU A 21 -13.13 15.43 7.30
N GLN A 22 -13.21 14.64 8.38
CA GLN A 22 -12.62 13.30 8.39
C GLN A 22 -13.20 12.40 7.30
N ARG A 23 -14.53 12.45 7.09
CA ARG A 23 -15.17 11.69 6.01
C ARG A 23 -14.80 12.26 4.64
N ALA A 24 -14.71 13.58 4.52
CA ALA A 24 -14.28 14.23 3.29
C ALA A 24 -12.87 13.77 2.91
N LEU A 25 -11.94 13.71 3.84
CA LEU A 25 -10.59 13.18 3.60
C LEU A 25 -10.62 11.74 3.09
N VAL A 26 -11.41 10.87 3.72
CA VAL A 26 -11.57 9.48 3.23
C VAL A 26 -12.15 9.45 1.82
N TRP A 27 -13.16 10.27 1.52
CA TRP A 27 -13.74 10.33 0.18
C TRP A 27 -12.82 10.97 -0.86
N VAL A 28 -11.92 11.88 -0.47
CA VAL A 28 -10.86 12.37 -1.34
C VAL A 28 -9.93 11.20 -1.69
N VAL A 29 -9.47 10.43 -0.69
CA VAL A 29 -8.61 9.25 -0.93
C VAL A 29 -9.29 8.24 -1.85
N VAL A 30 -10.55 7.92 -1.58
CA VAL A 30 -11.33 6.97 -2.41
C VAL A 30 -11.59 7.54 -3.81
N GLY A 31 -11.92 8.82 -3.93
CA GLY A 31 -12.11 9.49 -5.21
C GLY A 31 -10.83 9.50 -6.04
N THR A 32 -9.68 9.77 -5.42
CA THR A 32 -8.38 9.64 -6.07
C THR A 32 -8.11 8.20 -6.49
N ALA A 33 -8.38 7.20 -5.64
CA ALA A 33 -8.23 5.78 -6.01
C ALA A 33 -9.07 5.43 -7.25
N VAL A 34 -10.33 5.86 -7.28
CA VAL A 34 -11.23 5.65 -8.42
C VAL A 34 -10.70 6.33 -9.68
N PHE A 35 -10.30 7.59 -9.57
CA PHE A 35 -9.72 8.34 -10.67
C PHE A 35 -8.50 7.61 -11.25
N LEU A 36 -7.58 7.16 -10.39
CA LEU A 36 -6.40 6.40 -10.79
C LEU A 36 -6.75 5.08 -11.48
N CYS A 37 -7.75 4.36 -10.95
CA CYS A 37 -8.25 3.12 -11.55
C CYS A 37 -8.87 3.37 -12.93
N VAL A 38 -9.71 4.40 -13.07
CA VAL A 38 -10.34 4.76 -14.35
C VAL A 38 -9.28 5.16 -15.37
N VAL A 39 -8.34 6.04 -15.01
CA VAL A 39 -7.21 6.40 -15.90
C VAL A 39 -6.42 5.15 -16.30
N GLY A 40 -6.12 4.27 -15.36
CA GLY A 40 -5.41 3.02 -15.64
C GLY A 40 -6.17 2.09 -16.57
N LEU A 41 -7.49 1.98 -16.42
CA LEU A 41 -8.34 1.15 -17.28
C LEU A 41 -8.42 1.74 -18.69
N LEU A 42 -8.62 3.05 -18.80
CA LEU A 42 -8.63 3.75 -20.09
C LEU A 42 -7.28 3.59 -20.82
N LYS A 43 -6.17 3.68 -20.09
CA LYS A 43 -4.83 3.43 -20.65
C LYS A 43 -4.66 1.98 -21.09
N ARG A 44 -5.12 1.01 -20.28
CA ARG A 44 -5.04 -0.42 -20.59
C ARG A 44 -5.82 -0.82 -21.85
N PHE A 45 -6.92 -0.14 -22.15
CA PHE A 45 -7.73 -0.38 -23.34
C PHE A 45 -7.36 0.54 -24.52
N ASP A 46 -6.21 1.23 -24.45
CA ASP A 46 -5.73 2.17 -25.48
C ASP A 46 -6.73 3.31 -25.79
N ILE A 47 -7.67 3.60 -24.88
CA ILE A 47 -8.65 4.69 -25.02
C ILE A 47 -8.01 6.04 -24.69
N LEU A 48 -7.08 6.05 -23.74
CA LEU A 48 -6.38 7.25 -23.29
C LEU A 48 -4.86 7.06 -23.44
N VAL A 49 -4.33 7.54 -24.57
CA VAL A 49 -2.90 7.55 -24.87
C VAL A 49 -2.37 8.97 -24.72
N PHE A 50 -1.60 9.20 -23.66
CA PHE A 50 -0.85 10.45 -23.50
C PHE A 50 0.56 10.21 -24.03
N HIS A 51 0.87 10.64 -25.26
CA HIS A 51 2.20 10.42 -25.85
C HIS A 51 3.37 10.98 -25.00
N TRP A 52 3.13 12.01 -24.19
CA TRP A 52 4.11 12.59 -23.25
C TRP A 52 4.18 11.87 -21.89
N TRP A 53 3.35 10.85 -21.67
CA TRP A 53 3.24 10.03 -20.47
C TRP A 53 2.98 8.55 -20.83
N ASP A 54 3.50 8.13 -21.97
CA ASP A 54 3.42 6.76 -22.45
C ASP A 54 4.81 6.17 -22.62
N TYR A 55 5.28 5.56 -21.53
CA TYR A 55 6.58 4.91 -21.47
C TYR A 55 6.54 3.47 -22.06
N THR A 56 5.45 3.05 -22.73
CA THR A 56 5.33 1.67 -23.24
C THR A 56 6.29 1.36 -24.38
N GLU A 57 6.66 2.33 -25.21
CA GLU A 57 7.69 2.14 -26.25
C GLU A 57 9.10 2.02 -25.65
N GLU A 58 9.41 2.84 -24.64
CA GLU A 58 10.72 2.88 -23.97
C GLU A 58 10.95 1.71 -23.00
N LEU A 59 9.90 1.26 -22.31
CA LEU A 59 9.94 0.16 -21.33
C LEU A 59 9.54 -1.20 -21.94
N GLY A 60 9.11 -1.21 -23.21
CA GLY A 60 8.65 -2.39 -23.93
C GLY A 60 7.20 -2.81 -23.62
N ARG A 61 6.38 -2.96 -24.67
CA ARG A 61 4.95 -3.40 -24.58
C ARG A 61 4.74 -4.71 -23.80
N LYS A 62 5.73 -5.61 -23.77
CA LYS A 62 5.68 -6.87 -23.04
C LYS A 62 5.58 -6.71 -21.51
N PHE A 63 6.08 -5.61 -20.94
CA PHE A 63 6.27 -5.46 -19.48
C PHE A 63 5.15 -4.66 -18.79
N TYR A 64 4.39 -3.84 -19.52
CA TYR A 64 3.41 -2.93 -18.93
C TYR A 64 2.01 -2.96 -19.56
N GLY A 65 1.83 -3.54 -20.75
CA GLY A 65 0.53 -3.52 -21.46
C GLY A 65 -0.61 -4.28 -20.76
N LEU A 66 -0.30 -5.16 -19.80
CA LEU A 66 -1.29 -6.01 -19.12
C LEU A 66 -1.57 -5.61 -17.66
N SER A 67 -0.77 -4.72 -17.06
CA SER A 67 -0.92 -4.35 -15.64
C SER A 67 -1.57 -2.99 -15.49
N LEU A 68 -2.40 -2.84 -14.46
CA LEU A 68 -3.04 -1.57 -14.13
C LEU A 68 -2.05 -0.68 -13.37
N THR A 69 -1.53 0.35 -14.03
CA THR A 69 -0.56 1.28 -13.45
C THR A 69 -1.16 2.67 -13.20
N GLY A 70 -2.24 3.03 -13.89
CA GLY A 70 -2.85 4.35 -13.74
C GLY A 70 -1.89 5.46 -14.15
N VAL A 71 -1.75 6.46 -13.30
CA VAL A 71 -0.74 7.53 -13.45
C VAL A 71 0.64 7.10 -12.94
N TYR A 72 0.71 6.01 -12.17
CA TYR A 72 2.00 5.47 -11.77
C TYR A 72 2.65 4.82 -12.98
N VAL A 73 3.95 4.99 -13.15
CA VAL A 73 4.70 4.25 -14.18
C VAL A 73 4.85 2.78 -13.76
N ASN A 74 4.96 2.52 -12.45
CA ASN A 74 5.17 1.20 -11.86
C ASN A 74 3.88 0.67 -11.21
N ARG A 75 3.52 -0.58 -11.53
CA ARG A 75 2.34 -1.29 -11.00
C ARG A 75 2.37 -1.50 -9.48
N ASN A 76 3.55 -1.69 -8.89
CA ASN A 76 3.68 -1.86 -7.44
C ASN A 76 3.30 -0.58 -6.70
N HIS A 77 3.62 0.59 -7.28
CA HIS A 77 3.28 1.87 -6.66
C HIS A 77 1.77 2.15 -6.76
N MET A 78 1.13 1.82 -7.89
CA MET A 78 -0.32 1.86 -8.02
C MET A 78 -0.99 0.94 -7.00
N ALA A 79 -0.47 -0.28 -6.87
CA ALA A 79 -0.98 -1.24 -5.91
C ALA A 79 -0.78 -0.80 -4.46
N GLY A 80 0.33 -0.12 -4.15
CA GLY A 80 0.61 0.52 -2.87
C GLY A 80 -0.40 1.62 -2.51
N PHE A 81 -0.90 2.37 -3.50
CA PHE A 81 -1.98 3.33 -3.26
C PHE A 81 -3.30 2.63 -2.93
N LEU A 82 -3.68 1.63 -3.73
CA LEU A 82 -4.94 0.92 -3.59
C LEU A 82 -5.01 0.06 -2.32
N GLU A 83 -3.92 -0.61 -1.93
CA GLU A 83 -3.88 -1.42 -0.71
C GLU A 83 -4.08 -0.58 0.57
N MET A 84 -3.79 0.72 0.51
CA MET A 84 -4.07 1.67 1.59
C MET A 84 -5.51 2.22 1.49
N ALA A 85 -5.99 2.54 0.29
CA ALA A 85 -7.31 3.12 0.07
C ALA A 85 -8.45 2.12 0.36
N ILE A 86 -8.30 0.85 -0.02
CA ILE A 86 -9.31 -0.21 0.18
C ILE A 86 -9.69 -0.38 1.66
N PRO A 87 -8.76 -0.68 2.59
CA PRO A 87 -9.11 -0.83 4.00
C PRO A 87 -9.64 0.47 4.61
N MET A 88 -9.15 1.63 4.18
CA MET A 88 -9.68 2.92 4.63
C MET A 88 -11.16 3.08 4.23
N MET A 89 -11.51 2.75 2.98
CA MET A 89 -12.88 2.73 2.52
C MET A 89 -13.73 1.72 3.29
N LEU A 90 -13.21 0.52 3.55
CA LEU A 90 -13.96 -0.51 4.27
C LEU A 90 -14.24 -0.12 5.73
N GLY A 91 -13.34 0.65 6.34
CA GLY A 91 -13.59 1.29 7.64
C GLY A 91 -14.86 2.15 7.66
N MET A 92 -15.28 2.71 6.52
CA MET A 92 -16.49 3.52 6.42
C MET A 92 -17.79 2.72 6.56
N PHE A 93 -17.78 1.39 6.38
CA PHE A 93 -18.95 0.54 6.65
C PHE A 93 -19.29 0.49 8.13
N LEU A 94 -18.33 0.78 9.01
CA LEU A 94 -18.57 0.86 10.45
C LEU A 94 -19.25 2.17 10.85
N THR A 95 -19.24 3.20 10.00
CA THR A 95 -19.87 4.50 10.30
C THR A 95 -21.41 4.40 10.34
N ARG A 96 -22.10 5.51 10.67
CA ARG A 96 -23.57 5.54 10.95
C ARG A 96 -24.40 4.84 9.86
N SER A 97 -25.59 4.35 10.24
CA SER A 97 -26.54 3.72 9.32
C SER A 97 -26.72 4.55 8.06
N ARG A 98 -26.50 3.92 6.90
CA ARG A 98 -26.77 4.47 5.57
C ARG A 98 -27.99 3.79 4.95
N SER A 99 -28.63 4.48 4.01
CA SER A 99 -29.69 3.91 3.18
C SER A 99 -29.16 2.70 2.40
N PRO A 100 -30.03 1.75 2.01
CA PRO A 100 -29.63 0.56 1.25
C PRO A 100 -28.86 0.91 -0.03
N GLU A 101 -29.27 1.95 -0.76
CA GLU A 101 -28.68 2.40 -2.02
C GLU A 101 -27.23 2.85 -1.80
N ALA A 102 -27.01 3.65 -0.75
CA ALA A 102 -25.65 4.10 -0.39
C ALA A 102 -24.76 2.92 0.04
N ARG A 103 -25.33 1.87 0.67
CA ARG A 103 -24.57 0.65 1.01
C ARG A 103 -24.20 -0.14 -0.24
N ILE A 104 -25.13 -0.33 -1.16
CA ILE A 104 -24.89 -1.01 -2.44
C ILE A 104 -23.82 -0.25 -3.23
N GLY A 105 -23.93 1.08 -3.34
CA GLY A 105 -22.92 1.91 -4.01
C GLY A 105 -21.53 1.74 -3.42
N MET A 106 -21.40 1.70 -2.08
CA MET A 106 -20.12 1.41 -1.42
C MET A 106 -19.62 -0.01 -1.68
N ILE A 107 -20.50 -1.01 -1.75
CA ILE A 107 -20.10 -2.40 -2.06
C ILE A 107 -19.56 -2.48 -3.49
N CYS A 108 -20.30 -1.94 -4.46
CA CYS A 108 -19.86 -1.87 -5.86
C CYS A 108 -18.51 -1.15 -6.00
N LEU A 109 -18.35 -0.05 -5.28
CA LEU A 109 -17.11 0.72 -5.28
C LEU A 109 -15.94 -0.05 -4.65
N ALA A 110 -16.16 -0.78 -3.56
CA ALA A 110 -15.13 -1.60 -2.95
C ALA A 110 -14.73 -2.76 -3.87
N LEU A 111 -15.71 -3.42 -4.49
CA LEU A 111 -15.47 -4.47 -5.48
C LEU A 111 -14.69 -3.93 -6.68
N PHE A 112 -15.04 -2.75 -7.19
CA PHE A 112 -14.31 -2.08 -8.27
C PHE A 112 -12.84 -1.85 -7.90
N LEU A 113 -12.56 -1.32 -6.70
CA LEU A 113 -11.18 -1.11 -6.24
C LEU A 113 -10.42 -2.43 -6.05
N VAL A 114 -11.06 -3.48 -5.53
CA VAL A 114 -10.45 -4.81 -5.38
C VAL A 114 -10.13 -5.44 -6.73
N VAL A 115 -11.03 -5.32 -7.72
CA VAL A 115 -10.77 -5.78 -9.10
C VAL A 115 -9.61 -5.01 -9.70
N CYS A 116 -9.57 -3.68 -9.55
CA CYS A 116 -8.46 -2.87 -10.02
C CYS A 116 -7.14 -3.26 -9.34
N GLN A 117 -7.16 -3.53 -8.03
CA GLN A 117 -6.01 -4.02 -7.28
C GLN A 117 -5.52 -5.36 -7.81
N ALA A 118 -6.43 -6.29 -8.13
CA ALA A 118 -6.08 -7.54 -8.81
C ALA A 118 -5.43 -7.26 -10.18
N LEU A 119 -5.98 -6.34 -10.97
CA LEU A 119 -5.47 -5.98 -12.29
C LEU A 119 -4.11 -5.26 -12.27
N THR A 120 -3.62 -4.78 -11.12
CA THR A 120 -2.24 -4.28 -10.99
C THR A 120 -1.21 -5.37 -11.24
N LEU A 121 -1.56 -6.66 -11.04
CA LEU A 121 -0.62 -7.78 -11.09
C LEU A 121 0.57 -7.63 -10.11
N SER A 122 0.45 -6.76 -9.09
CA SER A 122 1.46 -6.58 -8.06
C SER A 122 1.27 -7.59 -6.94
N ARG A 123 2.17 -8.57 -6.87
CA ARG A 123 2.16 -9.62 -5.83
C ARG A 123 2.31 -9.03 -4.42
N GLY A 124 3.21 -8.06 -4.26
CA GLY A 124 3.37 -7.31 -3.02
C GLY A 124 2.07 -6.60 -2.62
N GLY A 125 1.40 -5.97 -3.59
CA GLY A 125 0.10 -5.33 -3.40
C GLY A 125 -1.01 -6.28 -2.99
N TRP A 126 -1.10 -7.45 -3.64
CA TRP A 126 -2.07 -8.49 -3.31
C TRP A 126 -1.84 -9.04 -1.90
N THR A 127 -0.60 -9.37 -1.56
CA THR A 127 -0.24 -9.88 -0.23
C THR A 127 -0.49 -8.81 0.85
N GLY A 128 -0.06 -7.57 0.63
CA GLY A 128 -0.31 -6.45 1.55
C GLY A 128 -1.80 -6.23 1.79
N THR A 129 -2.60 -6.20 0.72
CA THR A 129 -4.06 -6.08 0.82
C THR A 129 -4.66 -7.27 1.59
N ALA A 130 -4.28 -8.50 1.27
CA ALA A 130 -4.79 -9.70 1.95
C ALA A 130 -4.47 -9.70 3.45
N VAL A 131 -3.24 -9.35 3.84
CA VAL A 131 -2.82 -9.28 5.25
C VAL A 131 -3.55 -8.15 5.98
N ALA A 132 -3.75 -7.00 5.35
CA ALA A 132 -4.55 -5.91 5.92
C ALA A 132 -6.03 -6.29 6.13
N MET A 133 -6.61 -7.02 5.18
CA MET A 133 -7.97 -7.56 5.30
C MET A 133 -8.08 -8.60 6.40
N LEU A 134 -7.11 -9.50 6.51
CA LEU A 134 -7.02 -10.48 7.61
C LEU A 134 -6.89 -9.77 8.96
N PHE A 135 -6.00 -8.79 9.07
CA PHE A 135 -5.84 -7.97 10.26
C PHE A 135 -7.15 -7.32 10.67
N MET A 136 -7.85 -6.68 9.72
CA MET A 136 -9.14 -6.03 9.97
C MET A 136 -10.20 -7.04 10.44
N ALA A 137 -10.28 -8.20 9.78
CA ALA A 137 -11.21 -9.27 10.14
C ALA A 137 -10.94 -9.79 11.56
N VAL A 138 -9.68 -10.09 11.90
CA VAL A 138 -9.29 -10.55 13.25
C VAL A 138 -9.67 -9.52 14.30
N VAL A 139 -9.36 -8.24 14.10
CA VAL A 139 -9.73 -7.17 15.03
C VAL A 139 -11.24 -7.10 15.25
N LEU A 140 -12.05 -7.23 14.18
CA LEU A 140 -13.51 -7.21 14.28
C LEU A 140 -14.09 -8.47 14.94
N LEU A 141 -13.51 -9.64 14.67
CA LEU A 141 -13.92 -10.92 15.28
C LEU A 141 -13.62 -10.95 16.79
N LEU A 142 -12.48 -10.38 17.21
CA LEU A 142 -12.10 -10.30 18.62
C LEU A 142 -12.82 -9.18 19.37
N LYS A 143 -13.40 -8.20 18.68
CA LYS A 143 -14.12 -7.08 19.30
C LYS A 143 -15.37 -7.55 20.04
N LYS A 144 -15.45 -7.28 21.35
CA LYS A 144 -16.64 -7.54 22.16
C LYS A 144 -17.81 -6.68 21.68
N GLY A 145 -19.02 -7.27 21.60
CA GLY A 145 -20.24 -6.57 21.17
C GLY A 145 -20.34 -6.24 19.68
N PHE A 146 -19.40 -6.70 18.83
CA PHE A 146 -19.54 -6.54 17.38
C PHE A 146 -20.60 -7.52 16.86
N VAL A 147 -21.68 -6.99 16.27
CA VAL A 147 -22.86 -7.80 15.90
C VAL A 147 -22.72 -8.56 14.57
N HIS A 148 -21.79 -8.16 13.70
CA HIS A 148 -21.62 -8.75 12.36
C HIS A 148 -20.48 -9.80 12.29
N LYS A 149 -20.13 -10.44 13.42
CA LYS A 149 -19.04 -11.44 13.45
C LYS A 149 -19.27 -12.61 12.50
N ARG A 150 -20.52 -13.09 12.41
CA ARG A 150 -20.88 -14.18 11.48
C ARG A 150 -20.58 -13.79 10.04
N LEU A 151 -21.03 -12.61 9.61
CA LEU A 151 -20.75 -12.08 8.27
C LEU A 151 -19.24 -11.99 8.00
N VAL A 152 -18.47 -11.40 8.91
CA VAL A 152 -17.00 -11.31 8.75
C VAL A 152 -16.34 -12.68 8.67
N GLY A 153 -16.75 -13.62 9.53
CA GLY A 153 -16.24 -14.99 9.51
C GLY A 153 -16.60 -15.73 8.21
N THR A 154 -17.83 -15.58 7.72
CA THR A 154 -18.27 -16.15 6.43
C THR A 154 -17.49 -15.57 5.26
N LEU A 155 -17.30 -14.25 5.21
CA LEU A 155 -16.52 -13.61 4.15
C LEU A 155 -15.06 -14.06 4.18
N LEU A 156 -14.44 -14.14 5.36
CA LEU A 156 -13.08 -14.63 5.52
C LEU A 156 -12.97 -16.10 5.08
N GLY A 157 -13.91 -16.95 5.51
CA GLY A 157 -13.97 -18.35 5.10
C GLY A 157 -14.17 -18.50 3.59
N ALA A 158 -15.05 -17.70 2.98
CA ALA A 158 -15.26 -17.70 1.54
C ALA A 158 -14.00 -17.30 0.77
N VAL A 159 -13.28 -16.27 1.21
CA VAL A 159 -12.00 -15.86 0.61
C VAL A 159 -10.97 -17.00 0.69
N VAL A 160 -10.87 -17.67 1.83
CA VAL A 160 -9.96 -18.82 2.01
C VAL A 160 -10.35 -19.99 1.10
N VAL A 161 -11.64 -20.33 1.03
CA VAL A 161 -12.16 -21.40 0.15
C VAL A 161 -11.92 -21.07 -1.32
N ILE A 162 -12.25 -19.85 -1.76
CA ILE A 162 -11.99 -19.40 -3.13
C ILE A 162 -10.49 -19.46 -3.44
N GLY A 163 -9.64 -19.03 -2.50
CA GLY A 163 -8.19 -19.15 -2.62
C GLY A 163 -7.72 -20.60 -2.79
N MET A 164 -8.25 -21.53 -2.00
CA MET A 164 -7.95 -22.97 -2.13
C MET A 164 -8.42 -23.55 -3.47
N ILE A 165 -9.61 -23.17 -3.94
CA ILE A 165 -10.13 -23.59 -5.25
C ILE A 165 -9.24 -23.07 -6.38
N ILE A 166 -8.82 -21.80 -6.31
CA ILE A 166 -7.92 -21.21 -7.30
C ILE A 166 -6.58 -21.96 -7.29
N MET A 167 -5.99 -22.22 -6.12
CA MET A 167 -4.72 -22.96 -6.00
C MET A 167 -4.83 -24.42 -6.45
N ALA A 168 -5.99 -25.05 -6.33
CA ALA A 168 -6.25 -26.39 -6.84
C ALA A 168 -6.49 -26.43 -8.36
N SER A 169 -6.77 -25.29 -8.99
CA SER A 169 -7.06 -25.18 -10.42
C SER A 169 -5.79 -24.96 -11.23
N THR A 170 -5.25 -26.04 -11.83
CA THR A 170 -4.04 -25.99 -12.66
C THR A 170 -4.10 -24.95 -13.78
N PRO A 171 -5.19 -24.80 -14.55
CA PRO A 171 -5.25 -23.80 -15.64
C PRO A 171 -5.22 -22.36 -15.13
N VAL A 172 -5.89 -22.06 -14.02
CA VAL A 172 -5.92 -20.72 -13.43
C VAL A 172 -4.56 -20.37 -12.85
N VAL A 173 -3.94 -21.29 -12.11
CA VAL A 173 -2.58 -21.13 -11.59
C VAL A 173 -1.63 -20.89 -12.75
N GLN A 174 -1.60 -21.76 -13.76
CA GLN A 174 -0.75 -21.57 -14.94
C GLN A 174 -0.97 -20.22 -15.62
N ARG A 175 -2.21 -19.73 -15.73
CA ARG A 175 -2.48 -18.40 -16.29
C ARG A 175 -1.89 -17.28 -15.42
N ILE A 176 -2.03 -17.35 -14.10
CA ILE A 176 -1.46 -16.36 -13.18
C ILE A 176 0.07 -16.41 -13.23
N THR A 177 0.65 -17.62 -13.21
CA THR A 177 2.09 -17.81 -13.28
C THR A 177 2.63 -17.31 -14.62
N THR A 178 2.06 -17.69 -15.76
CA THR A 178 2.51 -17.20 -17.08
C THR A 178 2.42 -15.68 -17.24
N LEU A 179 1.41 -15.05 -16.64
CA LEU A 179 1.29 -13.58 -16.61
C LEU A 179 2.37 -12.89 -15.76
N THR A 180 3.09 -13.62 -14.90
CA THR A 180 4.04 -13.05 -13.93
C THR A 180 5.44 -13.68 -13.96
N GLN A 181 5.66 -14.80 -14.66
CA GLN A 181 6.84 -15.67 -14.51
C GLN A 181 8.09 -15.14 -15.20
N GLY A 182 8.00 -14.67 -16.45
CA GLY A 182 9.16 -14.09 -17.13
C GLY A 182 9.72 -12.84 -16.44
N GLU A 183 8.84 -12.06 -15.79
CA GLU A 183 9.22 -10.88 -15.02
C GLU A 183 9.73 -11.25 -13.62
N LEU A 184 9.23 -12.34 -13.06
CA LEU A 184 9.57 -12.80 -11.71
C LEU A 184 11.06 -13.08 -11.58
N GLU A 185 11.63 -13.81 -12.54
CA GLU A 185 13.02 -14.28 -12.49
C GLU A 185 13.98 -13.08 -12.63
N ASP A 186 13.76 -12.22 -13.63
CA ASP A 186 14.54 -10.99 -13.84
C ASP A 186 14.44 -9.99 -12.67
N GLU A 187 13.23 -9.81 -12.11
CA GLU A 187 12.99 -8.90 -10.98
C GLU A 187 13.64 -9.43 -9.69
N LEU A 188 13.56 -10.74 -9.43
CA LEU A 188 14.17 -11.36 -8.26
C LEU A 188 15.69 -11.37 -8.33
N GLU A 189 16.28 -11.69 -9.49
CA GLU A 189 17.73 -11.64 -9.66
C GLU A 189 18.25 -10.21 -9.50
N GLY A 190 17.59 -9.24 -10.14
CA GLY A 190 17.91 -7.83 -9.98
C GLY A 190 17.85 -7.38 -8.52
N ARG A 191 16.77 -7.73 -7.80
CA ARG A 191 16.62 -7.39 -6.38
C ARG A 191 17.66 -8.08 -5.50
N ARG A 192 18.02 -9.34 -5.76
CA ARG A 192 19.05 -10.06 -4.98
C ARG A 192 20.39 -9.34 -5.05
N ASN A 193 20.80 -8.92 -6.25
CA ASN A 193 22.04 -8.17 -6.46
C ASN A 193 21.98 -6.80 -5.77
N ILE A 194 20.86 -6.08 -5.92
CA ILE A 194 20.65 -4.79 -5.25
C ILE A 194 20.75 -4.95 -3.74
N TRP A 195 20.03 -5.91 -3.15
CA TRP A 195 20.01 -6.13 -1.70
C TRP A 195 21.35 -6.58 -1.14
N ALA A 196 22.15 -7.33 -1.91
CA ALA A 196 23.52 -7.66 -1.52
C ALA A 196 24.38 -6.40 -1.40
N GLY A 197 24.35 -5.53 -2.40
CA GLY A 197 25.02 -4.23 -2.33
C GLY A 197 24.47 -3.34 -1.20
N THR A 198 23.15 -3.32 -0.98
CA THR A 198 22.56 -2.50 0.08
C THR A 198 23.01 -2.97 1.46
N ARG A 199 23.14 -4.29 1.67
CA ARG A 199 23.66 -4.84 2.93
C ARG A 199 25.12 -4.43 3.17
N ALA A 200 25.96 -4.44 2.14
CA ALA A 200 27.34 -3.96 2.23
C ALA A 200 27.37 -2.45 2.55
N MET A 201 26.52 -1.66 1.89
CA MET A 201 26.37 -0.22 2.15
C MET A 201 25.94 0.07 3.60
N ILE A 202 25.03 -0.73 4.16
CA ILE A 202 24.62 -0.63 5.57
C ILE A 202 25.79 -0.98 6.49
N GLN A 203 26.58 -2.02 6.17
CA GLN A 203 27.73 -2.44 6.98
C GLN A 203 28.82 -1.36 7.05
N ASP A 204 29.05 -0.65 5.95
CA ASP A 204 30.06 0.42 5.91
C ASP A 204 29.57 1.72 6.59
N ASN A 205 28.24 1.88 6.77
CA ASN A 205 27.62 3.11 7.28
C ASN A 205 26.64 2.83 8.43
N LEU A 206 26.98 1.90 9.34
CA LEU A 206 26.04 1.37 10.34
C LEU A 206 25.32 2.43 11.18
N ALA A 207 26.06 3.41 11.72
CA ALA A 207 25.52 4.31 12.73
C ALA A 207 24.48 5.30 12.17
N ALA A 208 24.87 6.08 11.16
CA ALA A 208 24.06 7.18 10.63
C ALA A 208 23.58 6.96 9.18
N GLY A 209 23.97 5.84 8.55
CA GLY A 209 23.74 5.63 7.13
C GLY A 209 24.54 6.62 6.28
N THR A 210 24.15 6.72 5.02
CA THR A 210 24.78 7.62 4.04
C THR A 210 24.05 8.96 3.90
N GLY A 211 23.00 9.19 4.68
CA GLY A 211 22.13 10.37 4.62
C GLY A 211 20.77 10.11 3.95
N PRO A 212 19.66 10.69 4.43
CA PRO A 212 18.35 10.57 3.77
C PRO A 212 18.36 11.04 2.31
N GLY A 213 17.90 10.18 1.39
CA GLY A 213 17.82 10.47 -0.04
C GLY A 213 19.13 10.35 -0.82
N THR A 214 20.20 9.80 -0.24
CA THR A 214 21.50 9.66 -0.91
C THR A 214 21.72 8.30 -1.56
N TYR A 215 20.77 7.37 -1.46
CA TYR A 215 20.94 5.99 -1.94
C TYR A 215 21.45 5.90 -3.38
N ALA A 216 20.84 6.63 -4.31
CA ALA A 216 21.23 6.61 -5.73
C ALA A 216 22.67 7.12 -5.98
N ILE A 217 23.22 7.91 -5.06
CA ILE A 217 24.56 8.49 -5.13
C ILE A 217 25.59 7.56 -4.46
N ALA A 218 25.22 6.94 -3.35
CA ALA A 218 26.12 6.10 -2.56
C ALA A 218 26.17 4.64 -3.04
N PHE A 219 25.05 4.09 -3.51
CA PHE A 219 24.93 2.68 -3.93
C PHE A 219 25.88 2.24 -5.05
N PRO A 220 26.26 3.07 -6.06
CA PRO A 220 27.13 2.62 -7.15
C PRO A 220 28.46 1.98 -6.71
N GLN A 221 29.00 2.35 -5.54
CA GLN A 221 30.21 1.75 -4.97
C GLN A 221 30.02 0.30 -4.51
N TYR A 222 28.78 -0.11 -4.24
CA TYR A 222 28.40 -1.43 -3.72
C TYR A 222 27.75 -2.31 -4.79
N GLN A 223 27.75 -1.86 -6.04
CA GLN A 223 27.13 -2.55 -7.15
C GLN A 223 27.98 -3.75 -7.60
N ALA A 224 27.32 -4.87 -7.90
CA ALA A 224 28.01 -6.06 -8.40
C ALA A 224 28.71 -5.76 -9.75
N PRO A 225 29.93 -6.27 -9.98
CA PRO A 225 30.63 -6.11 -11.26
C PRO A 225 29.78 -6.58 -12.45
N GLY A 226 29.73 -5.78 -13.52
CA GLY A 226 28.96 -6.10 -14.72
C GLY A 226 27.45 -5.85 -14.61
N TYR A 227 26.93 -5.42 -13.47
CA TYR A 227 25.53 -5.00 -13.37
C TYR A 227 25.37 -3.63 -14.04
N ALA A 228 24.60 -3.55 -15.12
CA ALA A 228 24.49 -2.32 -15.93
C ALA A 228 23.41 -1.33 -15.45
N ARG A 229 22.58 -1.71 -14.49
CA ARG A 229 21.46 -0.87 -14.00
C ARG A 229 21.89 -0.08 -12.76
N LEU A 230 21.60 1.21 -12.73
CA LEU A 230 21.81 2.08 -11.57
C LEU A 230 20.49 2.24 -10.80
N PRO A 231 20.26 1.47 -9.72
CA PRO A 231 19.02 1.55 -8.97
C PRO A 231 18.93 2.87 -8.21
N ARG A 232 17.79 3.55 -8.32
CA ARG A 232 17.52 4.75 -7.50
C ARG A 232 17.13 4.40 -6.06
N TYR A 233 16.64 3.18 -5.83
CA TYR A 233 16.14 2.71 -4.54
C TYR A 233 16.47 1.23 -4.33
N ALA A 234 16.49 0.78 -3.07
CA ALA A 234 16.77 -0.60 -2.67
C ALA A 234 15.67 -1.61 -3.05
N HIS A 235 14.51 -1.15 -3.56
CA HIS A 235 13.32 -1.98 -3.74
C HIS A 235 12.92 -2.76 -2.46
N SER A 236 13.13 -2.13 -1.30
CA SER A 236 12.69 -2.58 0.02
C SER A 236 12.87 -1.40 0.96
N ASP A 237 11.78 -0.86 1.51
CA ASP A 237 11.89 0.24 2.48
C ASP A 237 12.63 -0.20 3.75
N PHE A 238 12.61 -1.50 4.09
CA PHE A 238 13.36 -2.06 5.22
C PHE A 238 14.87 -2.09 5.01
N LEU A 239 15.35 -2.12 3.76
CA LEU A 239 16.77 -1.99 3.45
C LEU A 239 17.15 -0.54 3.17
N GLN A 240 16.29 0.20 2.46
CA GLN A 240 16.48 1.62 2.15
C GLN A 240 16.67 2.44 3.43
N PHE A 241 15.79 2.25 4.41
CA PHE A 241 15.77 3.04 5.64
C PHE A 241 17.09 2.97 6.42
N PRO A 242 17.61 1.79 6.82
CA PRO A 242 18.91 1.72 7.50
C PRO A 242 20.10 2.09 6.60
N ALA A 243 20.02 1.92 5.28
CA ALA A 243 21.11 2.32 4.37
C ALA A 243 21.31 3.84 4.34
N GLU A 244 20.23 4.61 4.45
CA GLU A 244 20.27 6.07 4.41
C GLU A 244 20.30 6.72 5.80
N THR A 245 19.67 6.12 6.80
CA THR A 245 19.50 6.73 8.13
C THR A 245 20.30 6.04 9.24
N GLY A 246 20.89 4.88 8.94
CA GLY A 246 21.62 4.06 9.90
C GLY A 246 20.71 3.24 10.80
N ILE A 247 21.30 2.23 11.44
CA ILE A 247 20.57 1.30 12.31
C ILE A 247 20.06 1.99 13.58
N LEU A 248 20.69 3.11 13.98
CA LEU A 248 20.29 3.89 15.16
C LEU A 248 18.91 4.55 14.99
N ALA A 249 18.42 4.70 13.75
CA ALA A 249 17.08 5.21 13.48
C ALA A 249 15.98 4.13 13.60
N ILE A 250 16.34 2.84 13.58
CA ILE A 250 15.37 1.72 13.65
C ILE A 250 14.52 1.77 14.94
N PRO A 251 15.09 1.98 16.15
CA PRO A 251 14.30 2.09 17.37
C PRO A 251 13.23 3.18 17.31
N VAL A 252 13.53 4.33 16.69
CA VAL A 252 12.59 5.45 16.54
C VAL A 252 11.43 5.07 15.60
N MET A 253 11.74 4.38 14.51
CA MET A 253 10.74 3.85 13.59
C MET A 253 9.82 2.85 14.30
N LEU A 254 10.39 1.86 14.99
CA LEU A 254 9.64 0.85 15.74
C LEU A 254 8.79 1.48 16.84
N TRP A 255 9.32 2.48 17.55
CA TRP A 255 8.59 3.24 18.56
C TRP A 255 7.39 3.98 17.95
N THR A 256 7.56 4.62 16.79
CA THR A 256 6.48 5.33 16.08
C THR A 256 5.37 4.37 15.65
N VAL A 257 5.73 3.22 15.07
CA VAL A 257 4.79 2.16 14.69
C VAL A 257 4.05 1.63 15.92
N TYR A 258 4.78 1.31 17.00
CA TYR A 258 4.20 0.85 18.26
C TYR A 258 3.17 1.84 18.81
N TRP A 259 3.50 3.12 18.89
CA TRP A 259 2.60 4.14 19.41
C TRP A 259 1.38 4.35 18.52
N PHE A 260 1.55 4.31 17.20
CA PHE A 260 0.44 4.38 16.27
C PHE A 260 -0.58 3.25 16.52
N PHE A 261 -0.12 2.00 16.63
CA PHE A 261 -1.01 0.87 16.94
C PHE A 261 -1.59 0.95 18.35
N ARG A 262 -0.80 1.33 19.36
CA ARG A 262 -1.27 1.50 20.75
C ARG A 262 -2.41 2.50 20.84
N ILE A 263 -2.25 3.67 20.21
CA ILE A 263 -3.30 4.71 20.14
C ILE A 263 -4.49 4.19 19.35
N GLY A 264 -4.24 3.50 18.23
CA GLY A 264 -5.27 2.88 17.40
C GLY A 264 -6.16 1.92 18.19
N PHE A 265 -5.58 0.92 18.87
CA PHE A 265 -6.32 -0.03 19.70
C PHE A 265 -7.08 0.64 20.86
N THR A 266 -6.53 1.70 21.44
CA THR A 266 -7.23 2.50 22.45
C THR A 266 -8.48 3.17 21.86
N ARG A 267 -8.38 3.70 20.64
CA ARG A 267 -9.49 4.38 19.94
C ARG A 267 -10.55 3.45 19.42
N LEU A 268 -10.23 2.19 19.14
CA LEU A 268 -11.22 1.17 18.79
C LEU A 268 -12.25 0.93 19.92
N LYS A 269 -11.94 1.35 21.16
CA LYS A 269 -12.84 1.35 22.32
C LYS A 269 -13.78 2.58 22.39
N SER A 270 -13.63 3.56 21.50
CA SER A 270 -14.49 4.77 21.44
C SER A 270 -15.95 4.40 21.20
N ARG A 271 -16.90 5.17 21.74
CA ARG A 271 -18.35 5.04 21.42
C ARG A 271 -18.68 5.47 19.99
N SER A 272 -17.82 6.27 19.37
CA SER A 272 -18.01 6.77 18.00
C SER A 272 -17.63 5.70 16.98
N ARG A 273 -18.62 5.14 16.28
CA ARG A 273 -18.35 4.15 15.22
C ARG A 273 -17.51 4.71 14.06
N GLN A 274 -17.60 6.02 13.81
CA GLN A 274 -16.75 6.67 12.82
C GLN A 274 -15.28 6.66 13.23
N THR A 275 -14.99 7.01 14.49
CA THR A 275 -13.62 6.95 15.02
C THR A 275 -13.10 5.53 14.93
N GLN A 276 -13.91 4.54 15.32
CA GLN A 276 -13.53 3.12 15.19
C GLN A 276 -13.23 2.74 13.74
N GLY A 277 -14.08 3.14 12.79
CA GLY A 277 -13.93 2.81 11.37
C GLY A 277 -12.69 3.41 10.72
N ILE A 278 -12.49 4.72 10.88
CA ILE A 278 -11.33 5.43 10.31
C ILE A 278 -10.03 4.94 10.95
N THR A 279 -10.01 4.74 12.28
CA THR A 279 -8.85 4.19 12.96
C THR A 279 -8.52 2.78 12.48
N LEU A 280 -9.51 1.89 12.36
CA LEU A 280 -9.28 0.53 11.88
C LEU A 280 -8.78 0.52 10.42
N GLY A 281 -9.36 1.36 9.57
CA GLY A 281 -8.93 1.53 8.19
C GLY A 281 -7.49 2.04 8.08
N ALA A 282 -7.11 3.03 8.88
CA ALA A 282 -5.73 3.54 8.93
C ALA A 282 -4.73 2.49 9.44
N MET A 283 -5.11 1.72 10.47
CA MET A 283 -4.28 0.63 10.98
C MET A 283 -4.06 -0.45 9.93
N ALA A 284 -5.12 -0.88 9.26
CA ALA A 284 -5.03 -1.86 8.18
C ALA A 284 -4.23 -1.34 6.97
N ALA A 285 -4.38 -0.06 6.60
CA ALA A 285 -3.57 0.56 5.55
C ALA A 285 -2.06 0.55 5.88
N LEU A 286 -1.68 0.85 7.12
CA LEU A 286 -0.28 0.73 7.56
C LEU A 286 0.19 -0.74 7.52
N VAL A 287 -0.64 -1.70 7.93
CA VAL A 287 -0.30 -3.13 7.82
C VAL A 287 -0.05 -3.52 6.37
N ALA A 288 -0.91 -3.11 5.44
CA ALA A 288 -0.73 -3.40 4.01
C ALA A 288 0.64 -2.90 3.52
N LEU A 289 0.92 -1.62 3.80
CA LEU A 289 2.13 -0.96 3.35
C LEU A 289 3.38 -1.60 3.95
N LEU A 290 3.40 -1.93 5.25
CA LEU A 290 4.53 -2.60 5.89
C LEU A 290 4.87 -3.95 5.24
N ILE A 291 3.85 -4.71 4.83
CA ILE A 291 4.04 -5.99 4.15
C ILE A 291 4.61 -5.77 2.75
N HIS A 292 4.07 -4.81 1.99
CA HIS A 292 4.54 -4.53 0.65
C HIS A 292 5.96 -3.93 0.64
N SER A 293 6.27 -3.06 1.61
CA SER A 293 7.57 -2.42 1.84
C SER A 293 8.72 -3.40 2.06
N TYR A 294 8.45 -4.69 2.34
CA TYR A 294 9.49 -5.72 2.35
C TYR A 294 10.17 -5.89 1.00
N SER A 295 9.40 -5.75 -0.08
CA SER A 295 9.83 -6.08 -1.44
C SER A 295 9.71 -4.93 -2.44
N ASP A 296 9.25 -3.76 -1.99
CA ASP A 296 9.12 -2.56 -2.80
C ASP A 296 9.41 -1.29 -1.97
N GLY A 297 9.71 -0.18 -2.65
CA GLY A 297 10.08 1.09 -2.04
C GLY A 297 8.93 2.09 -2.05
N ASN A 298 7.72 1.69 -1.62
CA ASN A 298 6.52 2.50 -1.74
C ASN A 298 6.64 3.84 -1.00
N LEU A 299 7.35 3.89 0.15
CA LEU A 299 7.55 5.13 0.89
C LEU A 299 8.52 6.10 0.20
N GLN A 300 9.28 5.64 -0.80
CA GLN A 300 10.12 6.52 -1.63
C GLN A 300 9.31 7.25 -2.70
N ILE A 301 8.07 6.81 -2.95
CA ILE A 301 7.17 7.40 -3.94
C ILE A 301 6.33 8.47 -3.27
N PRO A 302 6.50 9.76 -3.63
CA PRO A 302 5.90 10.86 -2.88
C PRO A 302 4.38 10.75 -2.73
N ALA A 303 3.67 10.29 -3.77
CA ALA A 303 2.23 10.12 -3.72
C ALA A 303 1.78 9.07 -2.68
N ASN A 304 2.50 7.95 -2.57
CA ASN A 304 2.21 6.91 -1.58
C ASN A 304 2.63 7.34 -0.18
N ALA A 305 3.78 7.99 -0.03
CA ALA A 305 4.22 8.55 1.25
C ALA A 305 3.24 9.61 1.79
N LEU A 306 2.71 10.49 0.93
CA LEU A 306 1.68 11.46 1.30
C LEU A 306 0.37 10.79 1.69
N LEU A 307 -0.09 9.80 0.93
CA LEU A 307 -1.29 9.03 1.27
C LEU A 307 -1.11 8.36 2.64
N PHE A 308 -0.03 7.61 2.84
CA PHE A 308 0.30 7.00 4.11
C PHE A 308 0.24 8.02 5.26
N THR A 309 0.89 9.16 5.08
CA THR A 309 0.93 10.25 6.07
C THR A 309 -0.46 10.79 6.39
N ALA A 310 -1.31 11.00 5.38
CA ALA A 310 -2.69 11.45 5.56
C ALA A 310 -3.53 10.43 6.34
N LEU A 311 -3.41 9.13 6.01
CA LEU A 311 -4.15 8.08 6.71
C LEU A 311 -3.66 7.90 8.15
N ALA A 312 -2.35 8.01 8.39
CA ALA A 312 -1.78 7.98 9.72
C ALA A 312 -2.32 9.15 10.57
N ALA A 313 -2.33 10.36 10.02
CA ALA A 313 -2.90 11.54 10.67
C ALA A 313 -4.40 11.36 10.96
N ALA A 314 -5.17 10.87 9.99
CA ALA A 314 -6.61 10.61 10.16
C ALA A 314 -6.88 9.58 11.28
N GLY A 315 -6.09 8.51 11.34
CA GLY A 315 -6.17 7.48 12.38
C GLY A 315 -5.87 8.02 13.79
N LEU A 316 -4.95 8.99 13.89
CA LEU A 316 -4.50 9.63 15.13
C LEU A 316 -5.25 10.92 15.51
N ARG A 317 -6.08 11.50 14.63
CA ARG A 317 -6.83 12.73 14.93
C ARG A 317 -8.10 12.48 15.75
N LYS A 318 -8.24 13.14 16.90
CA LYS A 318 -9.44 13.02 17.77
C LYS A 318 -10.47 14.05 17.32
N VAL A 319 -11.68 13.59 17.02
CA VAL A 319 -12.82 14.42 16.61
C VAL A 319 -14.12 13.91 17.22
#